data_AF-A0A813GY88-F1
#
_entry.id   AF-A0A813GY88-F1
#
_cell.length_a   1.000
_cell.length_b   1.000
_cell.length_c   1.000
_cell.angle_alpha   90.00
_cell.angle_beta   90.00
_cell.angle_gamma   90.00
#
_symmetry.space_group_name_H-M   'P 1'
#
loop_
_entity.id
_entity.type
_entity.pdbx_description
1 polymer ?
#
loop_
_entity_poly.entity_id
_entity_poly.type
_entity_poly.pdbx_seq_one_letter_code
_entity_poly.pdbx_strand_id
1 'polypeptide(L)'
;MTAGVADLPLLGGGSSSASSGSTWQWEESPETPGCSVRPESIFVAGVLNTLLLSLRRLGLVSSRLPGETSPGSQNCGEEISSPAGAEKRRRRRHGTLCLHIAGAQWREEGGSRAEVLLAFAPLLRGLAGEPGLEVLRLGLAGPSALRPGVKETSSGPPIFGGAPEEALAASGLRIEVRHRVGLYHEVSFGEDWDVPDLVCTFQPGIWGYDSWGPTIWRVLREGRIPLLATSYNEEEADDDRDTLVEDKQANKQQQQQQRRPQ
;
A
#
# COMPACT_ATOMS: atom_id res chain seq x y z
N MET A 1 1.69 44.56 -70.11
CA MET A 1 1.15 43.35 -70.76
C MET A 1 0.69 42.42 -69.66
N THR A 2 -0.55 42.60 -69.19
CA THR A 2 -1.70 41.65 -69.30
C THR A 2 -1.43 40.34 -68.53
N ALA A 3 -1.89 40.22 -67.28
CA ALA A 3 -3.26 39.86 -66.84
C ALA A 3 -3.52 38.34 -66.87
N GLY A 4 -4.05 37.81 -65.77
CA GLY A 4 -4.49 36.41 -65.65
C GLY A 4 -4.92 36.06 -64.23
N VAL A 5 -6.15 36.44 -63.87
CA VAL A 5 -6.92 35.98 -62.71
C VAL A 5 -7.61 34.66 -63.07
N ALA A 6 -7.71 33.71 -62.14
CA ALA A 6 -8.77 32.72 -62.15
C ALA A 6 -9.10 32.24 -60.72
N ASP A 7 -10.40 32.26 -60.44
CA ASP A 7 -11.08 31.95 -59.18
C ASP A 7 -11.17 30.45 -58.84
N LEU A 8 -11.49 30.24 -57.56
CA LEU A 8 -11.84 29.00 -56.85
C LEU A 8 -13.01 28.20 -57.48
N PRO A 9 -13.18 26.92 -57.05
CA PRO A 9 -14.27 26.71 -56.09
C PRO A 9 -13.92 25.81 -54.89
N LEU A 10 -14.62 26.08 -53.79
CA LEU A 10 -14.82 25.26 -52.60
C LEU A 10 -15.61 23.98 -52.93
N LEU A 11 -15.26 22.88 -52.23
CA LEU A 11 -16.14 21.96 -51.48
C LEU A 11 -15.57 20.52 -51.46
N GLY A 12 -15.57 19.88 -50.29
CA GLY A 12 -15.47 18.42 -50.17
C GLY A 12 -14.75 17.93 -48.93
N GLY A 13 -15.48 17.74 -47.84
CA GLY A 13 -14.97 17.23 -46.57
C GLY A 13 -14.54 15.76 -46.62
N GLY A 14 -13.52 15.46 -45.83
CA GLY A 14 -13.04 14.10 -45.56
C GLY A 14 -12.56 14.04 -44.12
N SER A 15 -13.48 13.75 -43.21
CA SER A 15 -13.26 13.56 -41.78
C SER A 15 -12.40 12.31 -41.53
N SER A 16 -11.18 12.52 -41.04
CA SER A 16 -10.36 11.45 -40.47
C SER A 16 -10.60 11.40 -38.96
N SER A 17 -11.10 10.25 -38.51
CA SER A 17 -11.33 9.91 -37.11
C SER A 17 -10.00 9.84 -36.36
N ALA A 18 -9.73 10.84 -35.52
CA ALA A 18 -8.74 10.75 -34.46
C ALA A 18 -9.45 10.34 -33.17
N SER A 19 -9.10 9.16 -32.66
CA SER A 19 -9.49 8.63 -31.37
C SER A 19 -9.07 9.59 -30.25
N SER A 20 -10.04 10.19 -29.59
CA SER A 20 -9.85 10.91 -28.33
C SER A 20 -9.46 9.92 -27.23
N GLY A 21 -8.16 9.80 -26.98
CA GLY A 21 -7.68 9.29 -25.70
C GLY A 21 -8.01 10.33 -24.64
N SER A 22 -8.92 10.00 -23.74
CA SER A 22 -9.24 10.84 -22.58
C SER A 22 -8.03 10.90 -21.66
N THR A 23 -7.25 11.96 -21.76
CA THR A 23 -6.31 12.37 -20.73
C THR A 23 -7.14 12.84 -19.53
N TRP A 24 -7.19 12.04 -18.47
CA TRP A 24 -7.73 12.47 -17.19
C TRP A 24 -6.81 13.55 -16.60
N GLN A 25 -7.10 14.82 -16.93
CA GLN A 25 -6.50 15.96 -16.26
C GLN A 25 -7.25 16.15 -14.94
N TRP A 26 -6.57 15.83 -13.83
CA TRP A 26 -7.02 16.20 -12.50
C TRP A 26 -6.85 17.71 -12.33
N GLU A 27 -7.95 18.48 -12.40
CA GLU A 27 -7.93 19.91 -12.07
C GLU A 27 -7.69 20.09 -10.56
N GLU A 28 -6.55 20.67 -10.21
CA GLU A 28 -6.23 21.03 -8.83
C GLU A 28 -7.15 22.18 -8.38
N SER A 29 -8.04 21.90 -7.42
CA SER A 29 -8.81 22.94 -6.74
C SER A 29 -7.88 23.85 -5.93
N PRO A 30 -8.05 25.18 -5.96
CA PRO A 30 -7.17 26.10 -5.24
C PRO A 30 -7.34 25.97 -3.72
N GLU A 31 -6.25 25.66 -3.03
CA GLU A 31 -6.23 25.52 -1.57
C GLU A 31 -6.44 26.88 -0.86
N THR A 32 -7.38 26.92 0.08
CA THR A 32 -7.52 28.04 1.03
C THR A 32 -6.68 27.79 2.29
N PRO A 33 -5.88 28.77 2.75
CA PRO A 33 -5.04 28.60 3.92
C PRO A 33 -5.86 28.87 5.20
N GLY A 34 -6.38 27.81 5.80
CA GLY A 34 -6.98 27.83 7.12
C GLY A 34 -6.85 26.47 7.76
N CYS A 35 -6.33 26.42 8.98
CA CYS A 35 -6.15 25.20 9.78
C CYS A 35 -7.51 24.57 10.13
N SER A 36 -8.12 23.92 9.13
CA SER A 36 -9.25 23.03 9.26
C SER A 36 -8.68 21.63 9.43
N VAL A 37 -8.97 20.98 10.56
CA VAL A 37 -8.75 19.54 10.68
C VAL A 37 -9.62 18.90 9.60
N ARG A 38 -9.00 18.48 8.49
CA ARG A 38 -9.74 17.93 7.34
C ARG A 38 -10.54 16.71 7.82
N PRO A 39 -11.82 16.56 7.39
CA PRO A 39 -12.64 15.38 7.70
C PRO A 39 -11.97 14.04 7.35
N GLU A 40 -11.01 14.08 6.42
CA GLU A 40 -10.12 12.98 6.00
C GLU A 40 -9.38 12.30 7.18
N SER A 41 -9.09 13.05 8.26
CA SER A 41 -8.37 12.51 9.44
C SER A 41 -9.12 11.42 10.20
N ILE A 42 -10.47 11.38 10.13
CA ILE A 42 -11.29 10.35 10.80
C ILE A 42 -11.23 9.03 10.00
N PHE A 43 -11.21 9.10 8.67
CA PHE A 43 -11.14 7.93 7.80
C PHE A 43 -9.82 7.18 8.00
N VAL A 44 -8.69 7.92 8.05
CA VAL A 44 -7.35 7.35 8.25
C VAL A 44 -7.24 6.61 9.60
N ALA A 45 -7.84 7.13 10.68
CA ALA A 45 -7.80 6.47 11.98
C ALA A 45 -8.54 5.11 11.97
N GLY A 46 -9.68 5.01 11.28
CA GLY A 46 -10.41 3.75 11.13
C GLY A 46 -9.63 2.69 10.35
N VAL A 47 -9.00 3.09 9.26
CA VAL A 47 -8.14 2.22 8.43
C VAL A 47 -6.96 1.68 9.22
N LEU A 48 -6.27 2.53 9.98
CA LEU A 48 -5.09 2.11 10.77
C LEU A 48 -5.44 1.21 11.95
N ASN A 49 -6.62 1.37 12.55
CA ASN A 49 -7.12 0.41 13.54
C ASN A 49 -7.44 -0.95 12.90
N THR A 50 -8.01 -0.94 11.70
CA THR A 50 -8.26 -2.16 10.92
C THR A 50 -6.96 -2.88 10.58
N LEU A 51 -5.91 -2.14 10.23
CA LEU A 51 -4.56 -2.68 10.05
C LEU A 51 -4.05 -3.34 11.34
N LEU A 52 -4.12 -2.67 12.49
CA LEU A 52 -3.68 -3.24 13.77
C LEU A 52 -4.42 -4.54 14.12
N LEU A 53 -5.73 -4.57 13.93
CA LEU A 53 -6.54 -5.78 14.13
C LEU A 53 -6.15 -6.89 13.15
N SER A 54 -5.84 -6.54 11.90
CA SER A 54 -5.37 -7.48 10.89
C SER A 54 -4.01 -8.07 11.25
N LEU A 55 -3.08 -7.25 11.73
CA LEU A 55 -1.78 -7.71 12.24
C LEU A 55 -1.96 -8.73 13.37
N ARG A 56 -2.89 -8.49 14.31
CA ARG A 56 -3.22 -9.42 15.40
C ARG A 56 -3.83 -10.72 14.88
N ARG A 57 -4.79 -10.64 13.96
CA ARG A 57 -5.44 -11.82 13.35
C ARG A 57 -4.46 -12.70 12.57
N LEU A 58 -3.49 -12.09 11.90
CA LEU A 58 -2.40 -12.79 11.22
C LEU A 58 -1.33 -13.32 12.19
N GLY A 59 -1.47 -13.04 13.50
CA GLY A 59 -0.51 -13.36 14.53
C GLY A 59 0.84 -12.67 14.33
N LEU A 60 0.88 -11.55 13.59
CA LEU A 60 2.09 -10.75 13.35
C LEU A 60 2.47 -9.93 14.59
N VAL A 61 1.49 -9.58 15.41
CA VAL A 61 1.66 -8.93 16.73
C VAL A 61 0.81 -9.64 17.78
N SER A 62 1.02 -9.36 19.07
CA SER A 62 0.32 -10.07 20.14
C SER A 62 -1.16 -9.68 20.18
N SER A 63 -2.02 -10.65 20.46
CA SER A 63 -3.46 -10.41 20.58
C SER A 63 -3.85 -9.72 21.89
N ARG A 64 -2.95 -9.64 22.87
CA ARG A 64 -3.23 -9.08 24.20
C ARG A 64 -3.44 -7.58 24.10
N LEU A 65 -4.54 -7.09 24.64
CA LEU A 65 -4.76 -5.66 24.76
C LEU A 65 -3.92 -5.08 25.92
N PRO A 66 -3.42 -3.84 25.80
CA PRO A 66 -2.72 -3.18 26.90
C PRO A 66 -3.65 -3.09 28.12
N GLY A 67 -3.27 -3.74 29.23
CA GLY A 67 -4.05 -3.74 30.47
C GLY A 67 -4.77 -5.06 30.80
N GLU A 68 -4.76 -6.05 29.91
CA GLU A 68 -5.20 -7.41 30.27
C GLU A 68 -4.13 -8.06 31.17
N THR A 69 -4.31 -7.92 32.49
CA THR A 69 -3.58 -8.75 33.46
C THR A 69 -3.92 -10.20 33.18
N SER A 70 -2.90 -11.00 32.89
CA SER A 70 -3.04 -12.40 32.49
C SER A 70 -3.87 -13.14 33.55
N PRO A 71 -5.12 -13.57 33.24
CA PRO A 71 -5.79 -14.50 34.13
C PRO A 71 -5.00 -15.81 34.09
N GLY A 72 -4.87 -16.45 35.26
CA GLY A 72 -4.03 -17.63 35.46
C GLY A 72 -4.14 -18.64 34.31
N SER A 73 -2.98 -19.03 33.80
CA SER A 73 -2.77 -20.04 32.76
C SER A 73 -3.69 -21.26 32.96
N GLN A 74 -4.72 -21.39 32.12
CA GLN A 74 -5.44 -22.65 31.91
C GLN A 74 -5.22 -23.08 30.46
N ASN A 75 -4.44 -24.15 30.32
CA ASN A 75 -4.18 -24.87 29.08
C ASN A 75 -5.49 -25.42 28.51
N CYS A 76 -5.94 -24.90 27.37
CA CYS A 76 -6.84 -25.61 26.48
C CYS A 76 -6.19 -25.68 25.11
N GLY A 77 -5.64 -26.86 24.81
CA GLY A 77 -5.15 -27.20 23.49
C GLY A 77 -6.32 -27.56 22.58
N GLU A 78 -6.39 -26.91 21.43
CA GLU A 78 -6.96 -27.49 20.21
C GLU A 78 -5.97 -27.18 19.08
N GLU A 79 -5.14 -28.16 18.77
CA GLU A 79 -4.32 -28.20 17.56
C GLU A 79 -5.25 -28.43 16.36
N ILE A 80 -5.51 -27.37 15.60
CA ILE A 80 -6.07 -27.51 14.26
C ILE A 80 -4.93 -27.97 13.34
N SER A 81 -4.99 -29.25 12.96
CA SER A 81 -4.04 -29.93 12.10
C SER A 81 -4.20 -29.57 10.60
N SER A 82 -3.13 -29.01 10.01
CA SER A 82 -2.63 -29.09 8.61
C SER A 82 -3.49 -28.52 7.43
N PRO A 83 -2.87 -28.04 6.31
CA PRO A 83 -1.90 -28.80 5.50
C PRO A 83 -0.56 -28.08 5.19
N ALA A 84 0.53 -28.76 5.53
CA ALA A 84 1.80 -29.04 4.80
C ALA A 84 2.23 -28.26 3.52
N GLY A 85 1.91 -26.97 3.36
CA GLY A 85 2.36 -26.14 2.22
C GLY A 85 3.12 -24.86 2.59
N ALA A 86 3.18 -24.53 3.87
CA ALA A 86 3.74 -23.29 4.40
C ALA A 86 5.00 -23.50 5.26
N GLU A 87 5.70 -24.62 5.08
CA GLU A 87 6.89 -25.05 5.86
C GLU A 87 8.14 -24.19 5.62
N LYS A 88 8.02 -23.10 4.86
CA LYS A 88 8.96 -21.98 4.88
C LYS A 88 8.31 -20.79 5.62
N ARG A 89 7.68 -21.07 6.77
CA ARG A 89 7.40 -20.08 7.80
C ARG A 89 8.75 -19.46 8.14
N ARG A 90 9.03 -18.33 7.47
CA ARG A 90 10.26 -17.56 7.64
C ARG A 90 10.55 -17.50 9.13
N ARG A 91 11.75 -17.91 9.54
CA ARG A 91 12.26 -17.59 10.88
C ARG A 91 12.03 -16.10 11.04
N ARG A 92 11.01 -15.73 11.82
CA ARG A 92 10.70 -14.33 12.07
C ARG A 92 11.99 -13.73 12.59
N ARG A 93 12.43 -12.64 11.98
CA ARG A 93 13.51 -11.85 12.56
C ARG A 93 12.92 -11.35 13.89
N HIS A 94 13.38 -11.93 14.98
CA HIS A 94 12.83 -11.64 16.30
C HIS A 94 12.82 -10.11 16.47
N GLY A 95 11.66 -9.59 16.85
CA GLY A 95 11.44 -8.16 17.07
C GLY A 95 11.50 -7.23 15.87
N THR A 96 11.43 -7.71 14.63
CA THR A 96 11.21 -6.83 13.46
C THR A 96 9.87 -7.12 12.80
N LEU A 97 9.09 -6.07 12.54
CA LEU A 97 7.90 -6.10 11.69
C LEU A 97 8.14 -5.23 10.46
N CYS A 98 7.97 -5.78 9.27
CA CYS A 98 8.14 -5.08 8.00
C CYS A 98 6.82 -5.00 7.25
N LEU A 99 6.28 -3.78 7.12
CA LEU A 99 5.04 -3.49 6.42
C LEU A 99 5.35 -2.69 5.16
N HIS A 100 4.78 -3.12 4.06
CA HIS A 100 4.86 -2.38 2.80
C HIS A 100 3.50 -1.78 2.45
N ILE A 101 3.49 -0.54 2.00
CA ILE A 101 2.33 0.17 1.47
C ILE A 101 2.52 0.29 -0.03
N ALA A 102 1.72 -0.46 -0.79
CA ALA A 102 1.69 -0.38 -2.24
C ALA A 102 0.65 0.66 -2.67
N GLY A 103 0.99 1.47 -3.68
CA GLY A 103 0.16 2.58 -4.14
C GLY A 103 0.27 3.84 -3.27
N ALA A 104 1.32 3.96 -2.45
CA ALA A 104 1.49 5.08 -1.53
C ALA A 104 1.61 6.44 -2.25
N GLN A 105 1.04 7.47 -1.64
CA GLN A 105 1.03 8.85 -2.11
C GLN A 105 1.46 9.80 -1.00
N TRP A 106 2.27 10.80 -1.35
CA TRP A 106 2.84 11.72 -0.36
C TRP A 106 1.78 12.57 0.37
N ARG A 107 0.62 12.80 -0.25
CA ARG A 107 -0.48 13.58 0.36
C ARG A 107 -1.15 12.82 1.50
N GLU A 108 -1.27 11.51 1.39
CA GLU A 108 -2.02 10.66 2.30
C GLU A 108 -1.10 9.97 3.32
N GLU A 109 -0.09 9.26 2.84
CA GLU A 109 0.84 8.53 3.70
C GLU A 109 2.08 9.35 4.11
N GLY A 110 2.26 10.54 3.54
CA GLY A 110 3.36 11.44 3.84
C GLY A 110 4.57 11.28 2.93
N GLY A 111 5.13 12.41 2.47
CA GLY A 111 6.31 12.45 1.60
C GLY A 111 7.65 12.55 2.34
N SER A 112 7.60 12.58 3.67
CA SER A 112 8.77 12.66 4.55
C SER A 112 8.59 11.74 5.75
N ARG A 113 9.67 11.40 6.45
CA ARG A 113 9.59 10.57 7.67
C ARG A 113 8.63 11.16 8.70
N ALA A 114 8.72 12.46 8.98
CA ALA A 114 7.88 13.12 9.97
C ALA A 114 6.38 13.04 9.60
N GLU A 115 6.06 13.25 8.32
CA GLU A 115 4.70 13.11 7.80
C GLU A 115 4.18 11.68 7.93
N VAL A 116 5.01 10.68 7.58
CA VAL A 116 4.65 9.26 7.75
C VAL A 116 4.38 8.94 9.21
N LEU A 117 5.23 9.38 10.14
CA LEU A 117 5.01 9.15 11.57
C LEU A 117 3.72 9.80 12.07
N LEU A 118 3.36 10.96 11.55
CA LEU A 118 2.11 11.65 11.89
C LEU A 118 0.90 10.91 11.31
N ALA A 119 0.92 10.57 10.02
CA ALA A 119 -0.14 9.86 9.33
C ALA A 119 -0.42 8.50 9.99
N PHE A 120 0.65 7.78 10.36
CA PHE A 120 0.56 6.46 10.98
C PHE A 120 0.46 6.50 12.51
N ALA A 121 0.38 7.68 13.14
CA ALA A 121 0.41 7.82 14.60
C ALA A 121 -0.58 6.90 15.37
N PRO A 122 -1.83 6.66 14.90
CA PRO A 122 -2.73 5.69 15.54
C PRO A 122 -2.17 4.26 15.58
N LEU A 123 -1.66 3.76 14.44
CA LEU A 123 -1.02 2.45 14.35
C LEU A 123 0.20 2.38 15.28
N LEU A 124 1.05 3.40 15.21
CA LEU A 124 2.30 3.46 15.96
C LEU A 124 2.07 3.43 17.47
N ARG A 125 1.04 4.14 17.96
CA ARG A 125 0.61 4.06 19.36
C ARG A 125 0.16 2.66 19.75
N GLY A 126 -0.57 1.97 18.87
CA GLY A 126 -0.98 0.59 19.09
C GLY A 126 0.20 -0.39 19.15
N LEU A 127 1.22 -0.16 18.32
CA LEU A 127 2.41 -1.01 18.23
C LEU A 127 3.46 -0.73 19.31
N ALA A 128 3.52 0.48 19.84
CA ALA A 128 4.47 0.87 20.89
C ALA A 128 4.35 0.00 22.17
N GLY A 129 3.20 -0.61 22.42
CA GLY A 129 2.99 -1.52 23.55
C GLY A 129 3.21 -3.00 23.22
N GLU A 130 3.56 -3.36 21.98
CA GLU A 130 3.62 -4.75 21.55
C GLU A 130 4.89 -5.45 22.08
N PRO A 131 4.75 -6.48 22.94
CA PRO A 131 5.88 -7.10 23.58
C PRO A 131 6.78 -7.81 22.56
N GLY A 132 8.07 -7.49 22.63
CA GLY A 132 9.09 -8.09 21.77
C GLY A 132 9.17 -7.49 20.37
N LEU A 133 8.40 -6.46 20.04
CA LEU A 133 8.59 -5.68 18.81
C LEU A 133 9.60 -4.56 19.05
N GLU A 134 10.76 -4.64 18.41
CA GLU A 134 11.87 -3.69 18.58
C GLU A 134 11.97 -2.72 17.39
N VAL A 135 11.67 -3.20 16.18
CA VAL A 135 11.82 -2.45 14.94
C VAL A 135 10.56 -2.57 14.08
N LEU A 136 9.99 -1.43 13.70
CA LEU A 136 8.97 -1.33 12.66
C LEU A 136 9.57 -0.72 11.40
N ARG A 137 9.46 -1.43 10.28
CA ARG A 137 9.87 -0.97 8.95
C ARG A 137 8.63 -0.66 8.12
N LEU A 138 8.53 0.58 7.62
CA LEU A 138 7.49 1.03 6.72
C LEU A 138 8.07 1.34 5.34
N GLY A 139 7.78 0.48 4.36
CA GLY A 139 8.18 0.67 2.97
C GLY A 139 7.02 1.22 2.16
N LEU A 140 7.13 2.43 1.63
CA LEU A 140 6.09 3.10 0.87
C LEU A 140 6.49 3.12 -0.60
N ALA A 141 5.72 2.47 -1.47
CA ALA A 141 5.94 2.48 -2.91
C ALA A 141 4.71 2.98 -3.65
N GLY A 142 4.92 3.93 -4.54
CA GLY A 142 3.90 4.42 -5.46
C GLY A 142 4.46 5.47 -6.40
N PRO A 143 3.79 5.73 -7.54
CA PRO A 143 4.22 6.74 -8.50
C PRO A 143 4.38 8.15 -7.90
N SER A 144 3.63 8.43 -6.83
CA SER A 144 3.60 9.71 -6.13
C SER A 144 4.02 9.60 -4.66
N ALA A 145 4.85 8.60 -4.30
CA ALA A 145 5.24 8.35 -2.91
C ALA A 145 6.07 9.49 -2.28
N LEU A 146 6.73 10.31 -3.10
CA LEU A 146 7.50 11.47 -2.64
C LEU A 146 6.88 12.78 -3.12
N ARG A 147 7.09 13.83 -2.32
CA ARG A 147 6.77 15.20 -2.74
C ARG A 147 7.59 15.57 -3.98
N PRO A 148 7.01 16.29 -4.95
CA PRO A 148 7.77 16.85 -6.07
C PRO A 148 8.99 17.63 -5.58
N GLY A 149 10.17 17.33 -6.14
CA GLY A 149 11.43 17.99 -5.80
C GLY A 149 12.18 17.39 -4.59
N VAL A 150 11.60 16.44 -3.86
CA VAL A 150 12.31 15.67 -2.82
C VAL A 150 12.95 14.44 -3.46
N LYS A 151 14.27 14.28 -3.29
CA LYS A 151 14.97 13.06 -3.72
C LYS A 151 14.78 11.95 -2.69
N GLU A 152 14.78 10.69 -3.13
CA GLU A 152 14.83 9.53 -2.23
C GLU A 152 16.02 9.68 -1.27
N THR A 153 15.74 9.91 0.00
CA THR A 153 16.78 9.99 1.03
C THR A 153 16.92 8.60 1.66
N SER A 154 18.13 8.04 1.57
CA SER A 154 18.38 6.64 1.95
C SER A 154 18.39 6.41 3.45
N SER A 155 18.64 7.45 4.26
CA SER A 155 18.88 7.31 5.72
C SER A 155 19.28 8.66 6.33
N GLY A 156 18.54 9.74 6.07
CA GLY A 156 18.81 11.01 6.75
C GLY A 156 18.53 10.88 8.25
N PRO A 157 19.35 11.47 9.14
CA PRO A 157 19.02 11.54 10.56
C PRO A 157 17.70 12.30 10.75
N PRO A 158 16.86 11.93 11.74
CA PRO A 158 15.62 12.63 12.00
C PRO A 158 15.94 14.09 12.36
N ILE A 159 15.40 15.01 11.56
CA ILE A 159 15.28 16.41 11.92
C ILE A 159 13.80 16.58 12.27
N PHE A 160 13.52 17.24 13.41
CA PHE A 160 12.22 17.53 14.04
C PHE A 160 11.79 16.58 15.16
N GLY A 161 11.64 17.14 16.38
CA GLY A 161 11.05 16.49 17.56
C GLY A 161 9.57 16.86 17.70
N GLY A 162 8.70 15.90 17.44
CA GLY A 162 7.25 16.01 17.66
C GLY A 162 6.76 14.99 18.69
N ALA A 163 5.61 15.27 19.30
CA ALA A 163 4.96 14.44 20.34
C ALA A 163 4.84 12.92 20.02
N PRO A 164 4.61 12.47 18.77
CA PRO A 164 4.58 11.03 18.46
C PRO A 164 5.94 10.37 18.72
N GLU A 165 7.03 11.07 18.46
CA GLU A 165 8.38 10.53 18.56
C GLU A 165 8.82 10.39 20.02
N GLU A 166 8.37 11.29 20.91
CA GLU A 166 8.61 11.16 22.37
C GLU A 166 7.92 9.92 22.95
N ALA A 167 6.65 9.69 22.58
CA ALA A 167 5.91 8.51 23.02
C ALA A 167 6.53 7.21 22.49
N LEU A 168 7.05 7.24 21.26
CA LEU A 168 7.78 6.12 20.67
C LEU A 168 9.15 5.91 21.31
N ALA A 169 9.87 6.98 21.63
CA ALA A 169 11.16 6.89 22.30
C ALA A 169 11.03 6.20 23.67
N ALA A 170 9.96 6.49 24.42
CA ALA A 170 9.67 5.84 25.69
C ALA A 170 9.37 4.33 25.54
N SER A 171 8.86 3.90 24.39
CA SER A 171 8.56 2.48 24.13
C SER A 171 9.78 1.64 23.72
N GLY A 172 10.86 2.29 23.28
CA GLY A 172 12.01 1.60 22.68
C GLY A 172 11.77 1.08 21.25
N LEU A 173 10.57 1.28 20.67
CA LEU A 173 10.26 0.91 19.30
C LEU A 173 10.99 1.81 18.30
N ARG A 174 11.92 1.23 17.54
CA ARG A 174 12.60 1.94 16.45
C ARG A 174 11.77 1.88 15.18
N ILE A 175 11.50 3.02 14.56
CA ILE A 175 10.80 3.07 13.28
C ILE A 175 11.78 3.40 12.16
N GLU A 176 11.74 2.64 11.08
CA GLU A 176 12.48 2.89 9.85
C GLU A 176 11.48 3.12 8.72
N VAL A 177 11.73 4.12 7.87
CA VAL A 177 10.83 4.48 6.76
C VAL A 177 11.64 4.53 5.47
N ARG A 178 11.11 3.95 4.39
CA ARG A 178 11.68 4.06 3.04
C ARG A 178 10.59 4.39 2.04
N HIS A 179 10.87 5.37 1.19
CA HIS A 179 10.04 5.69 0.04
C HIS A 179 10.67 5.12 -1.23
N ARG A 180 9.83 4.69 -2.16
CA ARG A 180 10.20 4.26 -3.51
C ARG A 180 9.24 4.86 -4.52
N VAL A 181 9.78 5.61 -5.46
CA VAL A 181 8.97 6.15 -6.57
C VAL A 181 8.88 5.10 -7.67
N GLY A 182 7.65 4.65 -7.96
CA GLY A 182 7.37 3.65 -8.99
C GLY A 182 6.25 2.69 -8.60
N LEU A 183 5.87 1.80 -9.51
CA LEU A 183 4.90 0.76 -9.21
C LEU A 183 5.53 -0.27 -8.27
N TYR A 184 4.73 -0.82 -7.35
CA TYR A 184 5.24 -1.73 -6.31
C TYR A 184 6.02 -2.92 -6.88
N HIS A 185 5.57 -3.46 -8.01
CA HIS A 185 6.22 -4.60 -8.67
C HIS A 185 7.50 -4.25 -9.43
N GLU A 186 7.80 -2.97 -9.64
CA GLU A 186 9.01 -2.51 -10.36
C GLU A 186 10.12 -2.09 -9.40
N VAL A 187 9.77 -1.77 -8.15
CA VAL A 187 10.73 -1.26 -7.17
C VAL A 187 11.29 -2.37 -6.28
N SER A 188 12.50 -2.14 -5.77
CA SER A 188 13.11 -2.94 -4.69
C SER A 188 13.40 -2.03 -3.51
N PHE A 189 13.15 -2.56 -2.31
CA PHE A 189 13.48 -1.88 -1.06
C PHE A 189 14.86 -2.31 -0.53
N GLY A 190 15.51 -3.31 -1.14
CA GLY A 190 16.80 -3.88 -0.76
C GLY A 190 16.66 -5.16 0.08
N GLU A 191 17.75 -5.93 0.21
CA GLU A 191 17.72 -7.32 0.73
C GLU A 191 17.01 -7.49 2.08
N ASP A 192 17.14 -6.51 2.98
CA ASP A 192 16.52 -6.55 4.32
C ASP A 192 15.04 -6.14 4.36
N TRP A 193 14.50 -5.71 3.23
CA TRP A 193 13.16 -5.14 3.07
C TRP A 193 12.34 -5.86 1.99
N ASP A 194 12.97 -6.53 1.03
CA ASP A 194 12.27 -7.13 -0.12
C ASP A 194 11.29 -8.26 0.26
N VAL A 195 11.25 -8.63 1.54
CA VAL A 195 10.36 -9.67 2.06
C VAL A 195 9.57 -9.17 3.26
N PRO A 196 8.55 -8.32 3.02
CA PRO A 196 7.69 -7.82 4.08
C PRO A 196 6.83 -8.93 4.68
N ASP A 197 6.34 -8.68 5.89
CA ASP A 197 5.41 -9.52 6.63
C ASP A 197 3.96 -9.32 6.16
N LEU A 198 3.64 -8.11 5.68
CA LEU A 198 2.34 -7.73 5.15
C LEU A 198 2.51 -6.63 4.11
N VAL A 199 1.77 -6.72 3.01
CA VAL A 199 1.58 -5.62 2.06
C VAL A 199 0.18 -5.06 2.23
N CYS A 200 0.05 -3.73 2.24
CA CYS A 200 -1.20 -3.02 2.40
C CYS A 200 -1.46 -2.08 1.21
N THR A 201 -2.72 -1.83 0.89
CA THR A 201 -3.15 -0.84 -0.12
C THR A 201 -4.30 -0.01 0.47
N PHE A 202 -4.08 1.30 0.69
CA PHE A 202 -5.01 2.18 1.43
C PHE A 202 -5.86 3.14 0.56
N GLN A 203 -5.65 3.18 -0.76
CA GLN A 203 -6.23 4.15 -1.69
C GLN A 203 -6.60 3.44 -3.01
N PRO A 204 -7.56 3.99 -3.80
CA PRO A 204 -8.84 3.36 -4.18
C PRO A 204 -8.64 1.93 -4.63
N GLY A 205 -9.66 1.10 -4.43
CA GLY A 205 -9.66 -0.33 -4.78
C GLY A 205 -8.73 -0.74 -5.93
N ILE A 206 -8.15 -1.93 -5.78
CA ILE A 206 -7.35 -2.55 -6.83
C ILE A 206 -8.14 -2.75 -8.15
N TRP A 207 -9.47 -2.74 -8.06
CA TRP A 207 -10.37 -2.73 -9.21
C TRP A 207 -10.26 -1.43 -10.03
N GLY A 208 -10.38 -1.56 -11.35
CA GLY A 208 -10.38 -0.42 -12.27
C GLY A 208 -9.00 0.06 -12.74
N TYR A 209 -7.90 -0.54 -12.27
CA TYR A 209 -6.55 -0.23 -12.77
C TYR A 209 -5.77 -1.49 -13.19
N ASP A 210 -5.46 -1.57 -14.48
CA ASP A 210 -4.67 -2.69 -15.05
C ASP A 210 -3.25 -2.82 -14.47
N SER A 211 -2.74 -1.76 -13.84
CA SER A 211 -1.40 -1.73 -13.23
C SER A 211 -1.29 -2.56 -11.94
N TRP A 212 -2.42 -2.99 -11.35
CA TRP A 212 -2.40 -3.80 -10.13
C TRP A 212 -2.11 -5.28 -10.36
N GLY A 213 -2.45 -5.84 -11.52
CA GLY A 213 -2.25 -7.28 -11.79
C GLY A 213 -0.83 -7.77 -11.50
N PRO A 214 0.23 -7.11 -12.03
CA PRO A 214 1.61 -7.47 -11.70
C PRO A 214 1.97 -7.30 -10.21
N THR A 215 1.42 -6.29 -9.53
CA THR A 215 1.61 -6.09 -8.07
C THR A 215 0.97 -7.23 -7.28
N ILE A 216 -0.30 -7.55 -7.55
CA ILE A 216 -1.04 -8.64 -6.91
C ILE A 216 -0.32 -9.96 -7.12
N TRP A 217 0.15 -10.21 -8.35
CA TRP A 217 0.89 -11.42 -8.69
C TRP A 217 2.21 -11.52 -7.91
N ARG A 218 3.03 -10.47 -7.88
CA ARG A 218 4.28 -10.43 -7.10
C ARG A 218 4.04 -10.67 -5.61
N VAL A 219 3.01 -10.05 -5.03
CA VAL A 219 2.70 -10.16 -3.60
C VAL A 219 2.18 -11.56 -3.25
N LEU A 220 1.08 -11.98 -3.89
CA LEU A 220 0.35 -13.20 -3.50
C LEU A 220 0.97 -14.49 -4.05
N ARG A 221 1.65 -14.44 -5.20
CA ARG A 221 2.16 -15.64 -5.88
C ARG A 221 3.64 -15.85 -5.68
N GLU A 222 4.46 -14.87 -6.07
CA GLU A 222 5.91 -14.99 -5.93
C GLU A 222 6.32 -14.90 -4.47
N GLY A 223 5.90 -13.82 -3.79
CA GLY A 223 6.25 -13.55 -2.40
C GLY A 223 5.53 -14.45 -1.40
N ARG A 224 4.31 -14.91 -1.75
CA ARG A 224 3.35 -15.55 -0.83
C ARG A 224 3.14 -14.70 0.43
N ILE A 225 3.09 -13.39 0.25
CA ILE A 225 2.96 -12.41 1.31
C ILE A 225 1.46 -12.12 1.51
N PRO A 226 0.97 -12.04 2.77
CA PRO A 226 -0.38 -11.55 3.04
C PRO A 226 -0.61 -10.16 2.42
N LEU A 227 -1.79 -9.95 1.85
CA LEU A 227 -2.22 -8.67 1.30
C LEU A 227 -3.44 -8.19 2.09
N LEU A 228 -3.38 -6.95 2.59
CA LEU A 228 -4.53 -6.23 3.14
C LEU A 228 -4.90 -5.12 2.16
N ALA A 229 -6.01 -5.30 1.43
CA ALA A 229 -6.60 -4.26 0.62
C ALA A 229 -7.75 -3.59 1.39
N THR A 230 -7.83 -2.28 1.34
CA THR A 230 -8.97 -1.51 1.85
C THR A 230 -9.68 -0.80 0.71
N SER A 231 -10.99 -0.71 0.81
CA SER A 231 -11.87 -0.08 -0.19
C SER A 231 -12.68 1.02 0.47
N TYR A 232 -13.18 2.01 -0.28
CA TYR A 232 -13.91 3.13 0.32
C TYR A 232 -15.30 2.74 0.84
N ASN A 233 -15.91 1.73 0.21
CA ASN A 233 -17.24 1.24 0.54
C ASN A 233 -17.35 -0.27 0.29
N GLU A 234 -18.51 -0.84 0.60
CA GLU A 234 -18.79 -2.27 0.46
C GLU A 234 -18.85 -2.74 -1.00
N GLU A 235 -19.38 -1.91 -1.90
CA GLU A 235 -19.47 -2.22 -3.34
C GLU A 235 -18.06 -2.35 -3.96
N GLU A 236 -17.19 -1.37 -3.70
CA GLU A 236 -15.79 -1.43 -4.13
C GLU A 236 -15.04 -2.62 -3.50
N ALA A 237 -15.37 -2.99 -2.25
CA ALA A 237 -14.77 -4.15 -1.61
C ALA A 237 -15.16 -5.46 -2.30
N ASP A 238 -16.39 -5.56 -2.81
CA ASP A 238 -16.84 -6.68 -3.61
C ASP A 238 -16.14 -6.70 -4.98
N ASP A 239 -16.00 -5.55 -5.65
CA ASP A 239 -15.28 -5.43 -6.93
C ASP A 239 -13.78 -5.77 -6.80
N ASP A 240 -13.14 -5.33 -5.71
CA ASP A 240 -11.76 -5.67 -5.38
C ASP A 240 -11.58 -7.17 -5.13
N ARG A 241 -12.53 -7.77 -4.40
CA ARG A 241 -12.53 -9.21 -4.15
C ARG A 241 -12.61 -9.98 -5.47
N ASP A 242 -13.48 -9.56 -6.37
CA ASP A 242 -13.69 -10.24 -7.65
C ASP A 242 -12.45 -10.12 -8.54
N THR A 243 -11.81 -8.94 -8.58
CA THR A 243 -10.50 -8.72 -9.22
C THR A 243 -9.45 -9.71 -8.70
N LEU A 244 -9.36 -9.90 -7.38
CA LEU A 244 -8.44 -10.86 -6.76
C LEU A 244 -8.78 -12.33 -7.07
N VAL A 245 -10.01 -12.64 -7.46
CA VAL A 245 -10.45 -13.99 -7.82
C VAL A 245 -10.24 -14.26 -9.30
N GLU A 246 -10.54 -13.32 -10.18
CA GLU A 246 -10.37 -13.44 -11.63
C GLU A 246 -8.91 -13.71 -12.00
N ASP A 247 -7.97 -12.99 -11.38
CA ASP A 247 -6.53 -13.25 -11.53
C ASP A 247 -6.14 -14.68 -11.14
N LYS A 248 -6.86 -15.29 -10.19
CA LYS A 248 -6.64 -16.71 -9.84
C LYS A 248 -7.16 -17.64 -10.92
N GLN A 249 -8.23 -17.27 -11.63
CA GLN A 249 -8.86 -18.10 -12.65
C GLN A 249 -8.14 -18.01 -14.00
N ALA A 250 -7.81 -16.81 -14.48
CA ALA A 250 -7.08 -16.60 -15.73
C ALA A 250 -5.73 -17.35 -15.73
N ASN A 251 -5.03 -17.34 -14.60
CA ASN A 251 -3.76 -18.04 -14.45
C ASN A 251 -3.91 -19.58 -14.38
N LYS A 252 -4.98 -20.09 -13.74
CA LYS A 252 -5.30 -21.53 -13.79
C LYS A 252 -5.50 -22.01 -15.23
N GLN A 253 -6.17 -21.20 -16.06
CA GLN A 253 -6.39 -21.52 -17.47
C GLN A 253 -5.10 -21.51 -18.28
N GLN A 254 -4.23 -20.50 -18.10
CA GLN A 254 -2.91 -20.47 -18.75
C GLN A 254 -2.04 -21.66 -18.37
N GLN A 255 -1.97 -22.02 -17.08
CA GLN A 255 -1.21 -23.20 -16.62
C GLN A 255 -1.77 -24.51 -17.19
N GLN A 256 -3.08 -24.64 -17.34
CA GLN A 256 -3.68 -25.82 -17.96
C GLN A 256 -3.37 -25.90 -19.46
N GLN A 257 -3.33 -24.78 -20.17
CA GLN A 257 -2.97 -24.72 -21.59
C GLN A 257 -1.49 -25.09 -21.82
N GLN A 258 -0.58 -24.63 -20.95
CA GLN A 258 0.86 -24.97 -21.03
C GLN A 258 1.17 -26.43 -20.68
N ARG A 259 0.28 -27.12 -19.97
CA ARG A 259 0.46 -28.54 -19.59
C ARG A 259 -0.17 -29.53 -20.56
N ARG A 260 -0.79 -29.06 -21.65
CA ARG A 260 -1.26 -29.97 -22.71
C ARG A 260 -0.05 -30.47 -23.50
N PRO A 261 0.26 -31.78 -23.49
CA PRO A 261 1.33 -32.33 -24.30
C PRO A 261 1.02 -32.08 -25.79
N GLN A 262 2.04 -31.67 -26.54
CA GLN A 262 2.00 -31.55 -27.99
C GLN A 262 1.89 -32.92 -28.66
#